data_AF-A0A2V6NCQ4-F1
#
_entry.id   AF-A0A2V6NCQ4-F1
#
_cell.length_a   1.000
_cell.length_b   1.000
_cell.length_c   1.000
_cell.angle_alpha   90.00
_cell.angle_beta   90.00
_cell.angle_gamma   90.00
#
_symmetry.space_group_name_H-M   'P 1'
#
loop_
_entity.id
_entity.type
_entity.pdbx_description
1 polymer ?
#
loop_
_entity_poly.entity_id
_entity_poly.type
_entity_poly.pdbx_seq_one_letter_code
_entity_poly.pdbx_strand_id
1 'polypeptide(L)'
;TLHHFTADDAVRALQKIRELSRARVLLADLRRARWLSCAVYFVTATIYRDEMTKTDARLSAARAFTFLEMRKLAERAGWKNFRHRKFAVGRQAIWMDSSSRA
;
A
#
# COMPACT_ATOMS: atom_id res chain seq x y z
N THR A 1 -6.24 3.30 1.96
CA THR A 1 -5.22 2.32 1.56
C THR A 1 -5.21 2.23 0.04
N LEU A 2 -4.05 2.08 -0.61
CA LEU A 2 -3.98 2.07 -2.08
C LEU A 2 -4.49 0.75 -2.67
N HIS A 3 -4.45 -0.37 -1.93
CA HIS A 3 -4.87 -1.68 -2.43
C HIS A 3 -6.35 -1.84 -2.82
N HIS A 4 -7.19 -0.82 -2.64
CA HIS A 4 -8.55 -0.80 -3.21
C HIS A 4 -8.62 -0.15 -4.60
N PHE A 5 -7.58 0.57 -5.01
CA PHE A 5 -7.54 1.28 -6.28
C PHE A 5 -6.92 0.42 -7.37
N THR A 6 -7.34 0.68 -8.61
CA THR A 6 -6.58 0.23 -9.78
C THR A 6 -5.20 0.91 -9.77
N ALA A 7 -4.25 0.39 -10.55
CA ALA A 7 -2.93 1.02 -10.64
C ALA A 7 -3.00 2.49 -11.11
N ASP A 8 -3.90 2.80 -12.05
CA ASP A 8 -4.04 4.16 -12.58
C ASP A 8 -4.73 5.10 -11.60
N ASP A 9 -5.77 4.62 -10.91
CA ASP A 9 -6.43 5.42 -9.87
C ASP A 9 -5.52 5.63 -8.66
N ALA A 10 -4.66 4.65 -8.33
CA ALA A 10 -3.64 4.80 -7.30
C ALA A 10 -2.64 5.90 -7.67
N VAL A 11 -2.21 5.98 -8.95
CA VAL A 11 -1.36 7.08 -9.43
C VAL A 11 -2.08 8.43 -9.30
N ARG A 12 -3.34 8.51 -9.72
CA ARG A 12 -4.14 9.75 -9.61
C ARG A 12 -4.32 10.18 -8.15
N ALA A 13 -4.56 9.23 -7.24
CA ALA A 13 -4.64 9.50 -5.81
C ALA A 13 -3.31 10.03 -5.27
N LEU A 14 -2.19 9.41 -5.63
CA LEU A 14 -0.85 9.86 -5.24
C LEU A 14 -0.50 11.27 -5.76
N GLN A 15 -0.93 11.60 -6.98
CA GLN A 15 -0.79 12.95 -7.55
C GLN A 15 -1.57 13.96 -6.72
N LYS A 16 -2.86 13.72 -6.47
CA LYS A 16 -3.70 14.60 -5.65
C LYS A 16 -3.17 14.75 -4.22
N ILE A 17 -2.72 13.66 -3.60
CA ILE A 17 -2.10 13.72 -2.26
C ILE A 17 -0.90 14.67 -2.29
N ARG A 18 -0.05 14.58 -3.30
CA ARG A 18 1.11 15.47 -3.43
C ARG A 18 0.69 16.92 -3.64
N GLU A 19 -0.28 17.18 -4.51
CA GLU A 19 -0.77 18.53 -4.80
C GLU A 19 -1.35 19.19 -3.55
N LEU A 20 -2.17 18.46 -2.79
CA LEU A 20 -2.87 18.98 -1.62
C LEU A 20 -2.00 19.06 -0.36
N SER A 21 -0.95 18.24 -0.26
CA SER A 21 -0.12 18.16 0.96
C SER A 21 1.00 19.19 0.96
N ARG A 22 0.98 20.14 1.91
CA ARG A 22 1.93 21.26 1.96
C ARG A 22 3.31 20.93 2.58
N ALA A 23 3.42 19.89 3.40
CA ALA A 23 4.63 19.64 4.18
C ALA A 23 5.15 18.20 4.06
N ARG A 24 4.57 17.26 4.82
CA ARG A 24 5.01 15.85 4.86
C ARG A 24 3.87 14.95 4.42
N VAL A 25 4.20 13.94 3.63
CA VAL A 25 3.25 12.92 3.20
C VAL A 25 3.76 11.59 3.69
N LEU A 26 2.94 10.82 4.40
CA LEU A 26 3.20 9.43 4.75
C LEU A 26 2.04 8.59 4.24
N LEU A 27 2.34 7.60 3.41
CA LEU A 27 1.37 6.64 2.93
C LEU A 27 1.81 5.24 3.32
N ALA A 28 1.08 4.64 4.25
CA ALA A 28 1.28 3.26 4.68
C ALA A 28 0.24 2.36 4.03
N ASP A 29 0.67 1.18 3.59
CA ASP A 29 -0.23 0.18 3.03
C ASP A 29 0.23 -1.27 3.29
N LEU A 30 -0.67 -2.21 3.01
CA LEU A 30 -0.35 -3.63 2.94
C LEU A 30 0.62 -3.90 1.78
N ARG A 31 1.53 -4.83 2.00
CA ARG A 31 2.47 -5.33 1.02
C ARG A 31 2.07 -6.75 0.67
N ARG A 32 1.84 -7.00 -0.62
CA ARG A 32 1.66 -8.36 -1.11
C ARG A 32 2.95 -9.15 -0.97
N ALA A 33 2.88 -10.25 -0.23
CA ALA A 33 3.97 -11.19 0.00
C ALA A 33 3.38 -12.59 0.17
N ARG A 34 4.04 -13.60 -0.41
CA ARG A 34 3.54 -15.00 -0.40
C ARG A 34 3.26 -15.50 1.02
N TRP A 35 4.19 -15.27 1.95
CA TRP A 35 4.04 -15.66 3.35
C TRP A 35 2.85 -14.96 4.03
N LEU A 36 2.58 -13.70 3.68
CA LEU A 36 1.47 -12.93 4.24
C LEU A 36 0.13 -13.45 3.70
N SER A 37 0.06 -13.78 2.41
CA SER A 37 -1.11 -14.44 1.82
C SER A 37 -1.37 -15.77 2.54
N CYS A 38 -0.35 -16.63 2.71
CA CYS A 38 -0.50 -17.89 3.45
C CYS A 38 -1.00 -17.66 4.89
N ALA A 39 -0.44 -16.69 5.61
CA ALA A 39 -0.85 -16.35 6.96
C ALA A 39 -2.32 -15.86 7.01
N VAL A 40 -2.73 -15.02 6.08
CA VAL A 40 -4.13 -14.56 5.96
C VAL A 40 -5.07 -15.73 5.68
N TYR A 41 -4.70 -16.64 4.78
CA TYR A 41 -5.49 -17.85 4.53
C TYR A 41 -5.61 -18.72 5.79
N PHE A 42 -4.50 -18.92 6.53
CA PHE A 42 -4.51 -19.71 7.76
C PHE A 42 -5.39 -19.08 8.85
N VAL A 43 -5.21 -17.78 9.12
CA VAL A 43 -5.99 -17.04 10.14
C VAL A 43 -7.48 -17.00 9.76
N THR A 44 -7.80 -16.76 8.49
CA THR A 44 -9.20 -16.75 8.01
C THR A 44 -9.85 -18.14 8.02
N ALA A 45 -9.08 -19.21 7.88
CA ALA A 45 -9.59 -20.57 7.99
C ALA A 45 -9.80 -21.03 9.44
N THR A 46 -9.00 -20.53 10.38
CA THR A 46 -8.94 -21.06 11.76
C THR A 46 -9.64 -20.20 12.81
N ILE A 47 -9.58 -18.87 12.66
CA ILE A 47 -10.04 -17.92 13.70
C ILE A 47 -11.36 -17.27 13.28
N TYR A 48 -11.42 -16.75 12.05
CA TYR A 48 -12.61 -16.03 11.59
C TYR A 48 -13.71 -17.00 11.18
N ARG A 49 -14.93 -16.77 11.65
CA ARG A 49 -16.11 -17.59 11.32
C ARG A 49 -16.94 -16.97 10.20
N ASP A 50 -16.99 -15.64 10.15
CA ASP A 50 -17.77 -14.86 9.20
C ASP A 50 -17.18 -14.90 7.78
N GLU A 51 -17.99 -15.29 6.80
CA GLU A 51 -17.57 -15.45 5.39
C GLU A 51 -17.23 -14.10 4.72
N MET A 52 -17.90 -13.02 5.13
CA MET A 52 -17.60 -11.68 4.61
C MET A 52 -16.17 -11.28 4.99
N THR A 53 -15.79 -11.45 6.25
CA THR A 53 -14.45 -11.15 6.77
C THR A 53 -13.37 -12.02 6.13
N LYS A 54 -13.63 -13.32 5.94
CA LYS A 54 -12.68 -14.23 5.25
C LYS A 54 -12.41 -13.76 3.83
N THR A 55 -13.47 -13.43 3.09
CA THR A 55 -13.39 -13.02 1.70
C THR A 55 -12.67 -11.69 1.58
N ASP A 56 -13.03 -10.70 2.39
CA ASP A 56 -12.42 -9.37 2.36
C ASP A 56 -10.93 -9.41 2.72
N ALA A 57 -10.54 -10.15 3.76
CA ALA A 57 -9.14 -10.25 4.17
C ALA A 57 -8.27 -10.90 3.08
N ARG A 58 -8.74 -11.99 2.46
CA ARG A 58 -8.03 -12.67 1.37
C ARG A 58 -7.92 -11.78 0.13
N LEU A 59 -9.00 -11.08 -0.22
CA LEU A 59 -9.03 -10.18 -1.36
C LEU A 59 -8.08 -8.99 -1.15
N SER A 60 -8.08 -8.41 0.05
CA SER A 60 -7.17 -7.34 0.45
C SER A 60 -5.70 -7.77 0.35
N ALA A 61 -5.36 -8.99 0.79
CA ALA A 61 -4.01 -9.53 0.65
C ALA A 61 -3.59 -9.77 -0.81
N ALA A 62 -4.53 -10.17 -1.67
CA ALA A 62 -4.29 -10.40 -3.10
C ALA A 62 -4.15 -9.11 -3.92
N ARG A 63 -4.95 -8.09 -3.59
CA ARG A 63 -4.94 -6.77 -4.25
C ARG A 63 -3.86 -5.83 -3.76
N ALA A 64 -3.21 -6.14 -2.62
CA ALA A 64 -2.08 -5.36 -2.15
C ALA A 64 -0.99 -5.22 -3.21
N PHE A 65 -0.37 -4.04 -3.26
CA PHE A 65 0.78 -3.83 -4.12
C PHE A 65 2.01 -4.50 -3.50
N THR A 66 2.88 -5.03 -4.34
CA THR A 66 4.24 -5.43 -3.94
C THR A 66 5.07 -4.20 -3.60
N PHE A 67 6.26 -4.44 -3.05
CA PHE A 67 7.21 -3.35 -2.80
C PHE A 67 7.65 -2.66 -4.09
N LEU A 68 7.89 -3.40 -5.17
CA LEU A 68 8.30 -2.78 -6.43
C LEU A 68 7.15 -2.02 -7.10
N GLU A 69 5.93 -2.57 -7.05
CA GLU A 69 4.74 -1.91 -7.61
C GLU A 69 4.44 -0.59 -6.89
N MET A 70 4.46 -0.57 -5.56
CA MET A 70 4.25 0.66 -4.78
C MET A 70 5.26 1.75 -5.15
N ARG A 71 6.54 1.37 -5.35
CA ARG A 71 7.58 2.31 -5.81
C ARG A 71 7.27 2.87 -7.20
N LYS A 72 6.92 1.99 -8.16
CA LYS A 72 6.57 2.39 -9.52
C LYS A 72 5.34 3.31 -9.56
N LEU A 73 4.36 3.10 -8.69
CA LEU A 73 3.19 3.98 -8.58
C LEU A 73 3.59 5.39 -8.14
N ALA A 74 4.46 5.52 -7.14
CA ALA A 74 4.98 6.81 -6.68
C ALA A 74 5.80 7.52 -7.76
N GLU A 75 6.67 6.78 -8.46
CA GLU A 75 7.46 7.31 -9.59
C GLU A 75 6.56 7.80 -10.73
N ARG A 76 5.52 7.01 -11.10
CA ARG A 76 4.50 7.41 -12.10
C ARG A 76 3.67 8.62 -11.66
N ALA A 77 3.41 8.76 -10.36
CA ALA A 77 2.77 9.95 -9.79
C ALA A 77 3.71 11.18 -9.74
N GLY A 78 4.93 11.04 -10.25
CA GLY A 78 5.94 12.09 -10.33
C GLY A 78 6.63 12.39 -9.02
N TRP A 79 6.42 11.57 -7.97
CA TRP A 79 7.08 11.79 -6.67
C TRP A 79 8.60 11.65 -6.85
N LYS A 80 9.35 12.65 -6.36
CA LYS A 80 10.83 12.68 -6.40
C LYS A 80 11.36 12.62 -4.97
N ASN A 81 12.53 12.00 -4.79
CA ASN A 81 13.24 11.91 -3.50
C ASN A 81 12.38 11.38 -2.33
N PHE A 82 11.40 10.51 -2.63
CA PHE A 82 10.61 9.86 -1.60
C PHE A 82 11.38 8.71 -0.97
N ARG A 83 11.11 8.45 0.31
CA ARG A 83 11.62 7.29 1.03
C ARG A 83 10.61 6.16 0.94
N HIS A 84 11.09 4.92 0.91
CA HIS A 84 10.26 3.73 0.84
C HIS A 84 10.83 2.63 1.74
N ARG A 85 10.02 2.11 2.67
CA ARG A 85 10.47 1.11 3.64
C ARG A 85 9.45 -0.02 3.81
N LYS A 86 9.96 -1.22 4.08
CA LYS A 86 9.19 -2.39 4.52
C LYS A 86 9.16 -2.42 6.04
N PHE A 87 8.01 -2.80 6.59
CA PHE A 87 7.82 -2.96 8.03
C PHE A 87 7.43 -4.41 8.35
N ALA A 88 7.44 -4.73 9.63
CA ALA A 88 6.97 -6.02 10.12
C ALA A 88 5.51 -6.28 9.70
N VAL A 89 5.11 -7.55 9.73
CA VAL A 89 3.71 -7.96 9.47
C VAL A 89 3.19 -7.53 8.09
N GLY A 90 4.05 -7.57 7.07
CA GLY A 90 3.62 -7.37 5.68
C GLY A 90 3.18 -5.93 5.37
N ARG A 91 3.66 -4.93 6.10
CA ARG A 91 3.39 -3.52 5.82
C ARG A 91 4.52 -2.88 5.03
N GLN A 92 4.19 -1.81 4.31
CA GLN A 92 5.16 -0.94 3.65
C GLN A 92 4.66 0.50 3.72
N ALA A 93 5.58 1.47 3.65
CA ALA A 93 5.20 2.87 3.55
C ALA A 93 6.14 3.64 2.62
N ILE A 94 5.57 4.61 1.91
CA ILE A 94 6.29 5.64 1.16
C ILE A 94 6.04 6.99 1.82
N TRP A 95 7.06 7.83 1.91
CA TRP A 95 6.91 9.18 2.47
C TRP A 95 7.85 10.20 1.86
N MET A 96 7.44 11.46 1.94
CA MET A 96 8.22 12.62 1.51
C MET A 96 8.34 13.61 2.67
N ASP A 97 9.56 14.12 2.86
CA ASP A 97 9.87 15.18 3.80
C ASP A 97 9.72 16.55 3.10
N SER A 98 9.44 17.63 3.83
CA SER A 98 9.15 18.93 3.20
C SER A 98 10.33 19.52 2.40
N SER A 99 11.54 19.02 2.63
CA SER A 99 12.76 19.42 1.92
C SER A 99 12.89 18.85 0.51
N SER A 100 12.03 17.91 0.10
CA SER A 100 12.12 17.26 -1.21
C SER A 100 11.34 17.97 -2.33
N ARG A 101 10.83 19.19 -2.09
CA ARG A 101 10.11 20.01 -3.08
C ARG A 101 11.01 20.94 -3.92
N ALA A 102 12.34 20.89 -3.74
CA ALA A 102 13.30 21.62 -4.56
C ALA A 102 13.34 21.09 -6.01
#